data_AF-A0A526YH10-F1
#
_entry.id   AF-A0A526YH10-F1
#
_cell.length_a   1.000
_cell.length_b   1.000
_cell.length_c   1.000
_cell.angle_alpha   90.00
_cell.angle_beta   90.00
_cell.angle_gamma   90.00
#
_symmetry.space_group_name_H-M   'P 1'
#
loop_
_entity.id
_entity.type
_entity.pdbx_description
1 polymer ?
#
loop_
_entity_poly.entity_id
_entity_poly.type
_entity_poly.pdbx_seq_one_letter_code
_entity_poly.pdbx_strand_id
1 'polypeptide(L)'
;GAIVEVAPARAALMATIAERLAGLGGAGLFLDYGYLQPGIGDTLQALRKHNPEDVLANPGEADLTAHVDFAALAAIVRAHGLDAHLSTQGEFLVEMGLLERAGQLGANANEAAREKIAGEVERLAGPQAMGDLFKVLAVLPAGITVPPFATAD
;
A
#
# COMPACT_ATOMS: atom_id res chain seq x y z
N GLY A 1 -12.26 12.12 22.63
CA GLY A 1 -12.47 10.66 22.79
C GLY A 1 -11.60 9.93 21.78
N ALA A 2 -11.57 8.60 21.80
CA ALA A 2 -10.91 7.82 20.74
C ALA A 2 -11.77 7.82 19.46
N ILE A 3 -11.12 7.82 18.29
CA ILE A 3 -11.77 7.79 16.98
C ILE A 3 -11.37 6.49 16.28
N VAL A 4 -12.36 5.79 15.72
CA VAL A 4 -12.18 4.59 14.90
C VAL A 4 -12.86 4.84 13.57
N GLU A 5 -12.14 4.58 12.49
CA GLU A 5 -12.65 4.70 11.12
C GLU A 5 -12.88 3.31 10.53
N VAL A 6 -14.00 3.14 9.84
CA VAL A 6 -14.38 1.87 9.20
C VAL A 6 -14.84 2.14 7.76
N ALA A 7 -14.47 1.25 6.84
CA ALA A 7 -14.80 1.36 5.43
C ALA A 7 -15.55 0.10 4.93
N PRO A 8 -16.86 -0.04 5.19
CA PRO A 8 -17.63 -1.25 4.84
C PRO A 8 -17.59 -1.60 3.35
N ALA A 9 -17.62 -0.59 2.48
CA ALA A 9 -17.52 -0.80 1.03
C ALA A 9 -16.16 -1.40 0.62
N ARG A 10 -15.06 -0.94 1.24
CA ARG A 10 -13.71 -1.47 1.00
C ARG A 10 -13.60 -2.92 1.49
N ALA A 11 -14.16 -3.21 2.66
CA ALA A 11 -14.22 -4.57 3.20
C ALA A 11 -15.02 -5.51 2.28
N ALA A 12 -16.20 -5.08 1.82
CA ALA A 12 -17.05 -5.87 0.92
C ALA A 12 -16.36 -6.14 -0.44
N LEU A 13 -15.65 -5.16 -0.98
CA LEU A 13 -14.87 -5.32 -2.19
C LEU A 13 -13.73 -6.34 -2.00
N MET A 14 -12.99 -6.25 -0.89
CA MET A 14 -11.93 -7.20 -0.58
C MET A 14 -12.48 -8.63 -0.42
N ALA A 15 -13.63 -8.80 0.23
CA ALA A 15 -14.28 -10.11 0.33
C ALA A 15 -14.64 -10.68 -1.06
N THR A 16 -15.19 -9.84 -1.95
CA THR A 16 -15.52 -10.24 -3.33
C THR A 16 -14.27 -10.66 -4.11
N ILE A 17 -13.16 -9.94 -3.94
CA ILE A 17 -11.88 -10.27 -4.57
C ILE A 17 -11.32 -11.57 -3.99
N ALA A 18 -11.31 -11.73 -2.67
CA ALA A 18 -10.81 -12.91 -1.99
C ALA A 18 -11.59 -14.17 -2.38
N GLU A 19 -12.92 -14.09 -2.46
CA GLU A 19 -13.77 -15.17 -2.96
C GLU A 19 -13.39 -15.59 -4.38
N ARG A 20 -13.16 -14.62 -5.29
CA ARG A 20 -12.74 -14.91 -6.66
C ARG A 20 -11.37 -15.56 -6.72
N LEU A 21 -10.40 -15.06 -5.97
CA LEU A 21 -9.04 -15.62 -5.94
C LEU A 21 -9.04 -17.04 -5.35
N ALA A 22 -9.84 -17.28 -4.30
CA ALA A 22 -9.98 -18.62 -3.71
C ALA A 22 -10.67 -19.61 -4.67
N GLY A 23 -11.69 -19.17 -5.40
CA GLY A 23 -12.45 -20.05 -6.30
C GLY A 23 -11.83 -20.28 -7.68
N LEU A 24 -11.14 -19.27 -8.22
CA LEU A 24 -10.64 -19.28 -9.60
C LEU A 24 -9.11 -19.27 -9.70
N GLY A 25 -8.41 -19.12 -8.57
CA GLY A 25 -6.95 -18.94 -8.53
C GLY A 25 -6.51 -17.54 -8.94
N GLY A 26 -5.19 -17.32 -8.87
CA GLY A 26 -4.54 -16.03 -9.14
C GLY A 26 -3.96 -15.39 -7.88
N ALA A 27 -3.58 -14.12 -7.99
CA ALA A 27 -3.02 -13.33 -6.91
C ALA A 27 -3.53 -11.88 -6.95
N GLY A 28 -3.44 -11.16 -5.83
CA GLY A 28 -3.75 -9.74 -5.74
C GLY A 28 -2.59 -8.96 -5.13
N LEU A 29 -2.38 -7.72 -5.58
CA LEU A 29 -1.40 -6.80 -5.03
C LEU A 29 -2.05 -5.42 -4.88
N PHE A 30 -2.10 -4.92 -3.65
CA PHE A 30 -2.79 -3.68 -3.28
C PHE A 30 -1.80 -2.74 -2.63
N LEU A 31 -1.75 -1.49 -3.09
CA LEU A 31 -0.88 -0.46 -2.57
C LEU A 31 -1.69 0.79 -2.27
N ASP A 32 -1.54 1.33 -1.06
CA ASP A 32 -2.16 2.58 -0.66
C ASP A 32 -1.50 3.13 0.62
N TYR A 33 -1.75 4.38 0.97
CA TYR A 33 -1.32 4.92 2.26
C TYR A 33 -2.27 4.46 3.38
N GLY A 34 -1.69 4.03 4.49
CA GLY A 34 -2.47 3.37 5.54
C GLY A 34 -1.62 2.82 6.67
N TYR A 35 -2.16 1.85 7.39
CA TYR A 35 -1.52 1.23 8.56
C TYR A 35 -1.64 -0.29 8.53
N LEU A 36 -0.62 -0.97 9.08
CA LEU A 36 -0.52 -2.43 9.09
C LEU A 36 -1.09 -3.08 10.35
N GLN A 37 -1.34 -2.29 11.39
CA GLN A 37 -1.84 -2.74 12.69
C GLN A 37 -3.09 -1.94 13.03
N PRO A 38 -4.14 -2.57 13.62
CA PRO A 38 -5.35 -1.86 14.02
C PRO A 38 -5.00 -0.63 14.86
N GLY A 39 -5.58 0.51 14.50
CA GLY A 39 -5.25 1.80 15.10
C GLY A 39 -6.49 2.63 15.40
N ILE A 40 -6.30 3.61 16.29
CA ILE A 40 -7.25 4.70 16.51
C ILE A 40 -6.64 5.97 15.92
N GLY A 41 -7.46 6.82 15.33
CA GLY A 41 -6.99 8.04 14.69
C GLY A 41 -8.03 8.64 13.76
N ASP A 42 -7.92 9.94 13.56
CA ASP A 42 -8.66 10.69 12.54
C ASP A 42 -7.77 10.78 11.30
N THR A 43 -8.15 10.10 10.23
CA THR A 43 -7.40 10.05 8.98
C THR A 43 -8.21 10.56 7.78
N LEU A 44 -9.49 10.85 7.99
CA LEU A 44 -10.33 11.52 6.99
C LEU A 44 -9.79 12.92 6.71
N GLN A 45 -9.37 13.16 5.47
CA GLN A 45 -8.76 14.41 5.06
C GLN A 45 -9.41 14.94 3.79
N ALA A 46 -9.39 16.25 3.61
CA ALA A 46 -9.70 16.89 2.33
C ALA A 46 -8.43 17.51 1.76
N LEU A 47 -8.15 17.24 0.48
CA LEU A 47 -7.04 17.80 -0.26
C LEU A 47 -7.56 18.64 -1.42
N ARG A 48 -7.17 19.92 -1.45
CA ARG A 48 -7.52 20.83 -2.54
C ARG A 48 -6.27 21.56 -3.02
N LYS A 49 -5.97 21.45 -4.32
CA LYS A 49 -4.75 22.02 -4.92
C LYS A 49 -3.48 21.64 -4.14
N HIS A 50 -3.36 20.36 -3.76
CA HIS A 50 -2.24 19.80 -2.99
C HIS A 50 -2.06 20.35 -1.56
N ASN A 51 -3.07 21.00 -0.99
CA ASN A 51 -3.04 21.46 0.40
C ASN A 51 -4.16 20.80 1.20
N PRO A 52 -3.89 20.40 2.46
CA PRO A 52 -4.93 19.98 3.40
C PRO A 52 -5.91 21.13 3.67
N GLU A 53 -7.19 20.81 3.70
CA GLU A 53 -8.24 21.70 4.21
C GLU A 53 -9.22 20.95 5.11
N ASP A 54 -10.05 21.70 5.84
CA ASP A 54 -11.13 21.12 6.64
C ASP A 54 -12.14 20.39 5.71
N VAL A 55 -12.54 19.19 6.11
CA VAL A 55 -13.39 18.30 5.31
C VAL A 55 -14.76 18.93 4.97
N LEU A 56 -15.23 19.87 5.78
CA LEU A 56 -16.51 20.55 5.60
C LEU A 56 -16.37 21.93 4.94
N ALA A 57 -15.15 22.37 4.59
CA ALA A 57 -14.92 23.70 4.04
C ALA A 57 -15.51 23.88 2.63
N ASN A 58 -15.25 22.94 1.70
CA ASN A 58 -15.73 23.03 0.31
C ASN A 58 -16.18 21.66 -0.23
N PRO A 59 -17.31 21.11 0.24
CA PRO A 59 -17.79 19.79 -0.17
C PRO A 59 -18.00 19.71 -1.69
N GLY A 60 -17.41 18.69 -2.31
CA GLY A 60 -17.44 18.49 -3.77
C GLY A 60 -16.33 19.20 -4.55
N GLU A 61 -15.55 20.07 -3.92
CA GLU A 61 -14.39 20.74 -4.54
C GLU A 61 -13.03 20.19 -4.10
N ALA A 62 -13.00 19.45 -2.99
CA ALA A 62 -11.80 18.80 -2.48
C ALA A 62 -11.85 17.28 -2.67
N ASP A 63 -10.68 16.67 -2.86
CA ASP A 63 -10.52 15.22 -2.89
C ASP A 63 -10.52 14.66 -1.46
N LEU A 64 -11.26 13.59 -1.22
CA LEU A 64 -11.42 13.01 0.13
C LEU A 64 -10.50 11.80 0.33
N THR A 65 -9.59 12.02 1.28
CA THR A 65 -8.61 11.17 1.94
C THR A 65 -9.10 10.20 3.00
N ALA A 66 -8.73 8.92 3.05
CA ALA A 66 -8.69 8.21 4.35
C ALA A 66 -7.70 7.05 4.30
N HIS A 67 -6.95 6.85 5.39
CA HIS A 67 -5.99 5.75 5.49
C HIS A 67 -6.66 4.38 5.31
N VAL A 68 -5.91 3.45 4.72
CA VAL A 68 -6.33 2.06 4.59
C VAL A 68 -5.95 1.24 5.82
N ASP A 69 -6.95 0.58 6.41
CA ASP A 69 -6.76 -0.46 7.41
C ASP A 69 -6.36 -1.78 6.74
N PHE A 70 -5.06 -1.99 6.53
CA PHE A 70 -4.58 -3.20 5.89
C PHE A 70 -4.70 -4.44 6.78
N ALA A 71 -4.75 -4.27 8.10
CA ALA A 71 -4.99 -5.37 9.03
C ALA A 71 -6.39 -5.96 8.84
N ALA A 72 -7.40 -5.10 8.70
CA ALA A 72 -8.77 -5.50 8.43
C ALA A 72 -8.90 -6.21 7.07
N LEU A 73 -8.23 -5.70 6.03
CA LEU A 73 -8.24 -6.35 4.71
C LEU A 73 -7.55 -7.72 4.73
N ALA A 74 -6.40 -7.83 5.41
CA ALA A 74 -5.69 -9.09 5.56
C ALA A 74 -6.49 -10.13 6.35
N ALA A 75 -7.26 -9.71 7.38
CA ALA A 75 -8.15 -10.61 8.11
C ALA A 75 -9.25 -11.19 7.21
N ILE A 76 -9.83 -10.37 6.33
CA ILE A 76 -10.82 -10.82 5.33
C ILE A 76 -10.17 -11.84 4.39
N VAL A 77 -8.99 -11.54 3.84
CA VAL A 77 -8.26 -12.46 2.95
C VAL A 77 -8.05 -13.83 3.61
N ARG A 78 -7.54 -13.85 4.85
CA ARG A 78 -7.30 -15.10 5.59
C ARG A 78 -8.58 -15.88 5.88
N ALA A 79 -9.70 -15.20 6.12
CA ALA A 79 -11.00 -15.85 6.31
C ALA A 79 -11.49 -16.62 5.06
N HIS A 80 -10.96 -16.29 3.88
CA HIS A 80 -11.22 -17.00 2.62
C HIS A 80 -10.18 -18.11 2.32
N GLY A 81 -9.28 -18.43 3.26
CA GLY A 81 -8.28 -19.49 3.09
C GLY A 81 -7.14 -19.11 2.15
N LEU A 82 -6.86 -17.81 2.01
CA LEU A 82 -5.75 -17.26 1.24
C LEU A 82 -4.68 -16.69 2.18
N ASP A 83 -3.44 -16.64 1.70
CA ASP A 83 -2.33 -16.03 2.42
C ASP A 83 -2.31 -14.52 2.17
N ALA A 84 -2.10 -13.75 3.24
CA ALA A 84 -2.02 -12.30 3.21
C ALA A 84 -0.67 -11.83 3.77
N HIS A 85 0.13 -11.20 2.90
CA HIS A 85 1.44 -10.65 3.25
C HIS A 85 1.36 -9.13 3.28
N LEU A 86 1.89 -8.54 4.36
CA LEU A 86 1.88 -7.12 4.60
C LEU A 86 3.32 -6.60 4.66
N SER A 87 3.57 -5.46 4.03
CA SER A 87 4.87 -4.79 4.06
C SER A 87 4.70 -3.28 3.88
N THR A 88 5.74 -2.51 4.16
CA THR A 88 5.83 -1.12 3.68
C THR A 88 6.15 -1.09 2.19
N GLN A 89 5.86 0.02 1.51
CA GLN A 89 6.23 0.18 0.10
C GLN A 89 7.76 0.15 -0.08
N GLY A 90 8.50 0.76 0.84
CA GLY A 90 9.95 0.82 0.77
C GLY A 90 10.59 -0.56 0.81
N GLU A 91 10.24 -1.37 1.80
CA GLU A 91 10.71 -2.76 1.93
C GLU A 91 10.34 -3.57 0.69
N PHE A 92 9.07 -3.57 0.30
CA PHE A 92 8.60 -4.30 -0.88
C PHE A 92 9.37 -3.94 -2.16
N LEU A 93 9.59 -2.65 -2.43
CA LEU A 93 10.28 -2.20 -3.63
C LEU A 93 11.77 -2.58 -3.61
N VAL A 94 12.43 -2.46 -2.46
CA VAL A 94 13.84 -2.85 -2.31
C VAL A 94 14.00 -4.35 -2.51
N GLU A 95 13.13 -5.17 -1.91
CA GLU A 95 13.15 -6.64 -2.08
C GLU A 95 12.82 -7.07 -3.53
N MET A 96 12.05 -6.26 -4.27
CA MET A 96 11.79 -6.44 -5.70
C MET A 96 12.96 -6.00 -6.61
N GLY A 97 14.05 -5.48 -6.05
CA GLY A 97 15.27 -5.12 -6.79
C GLY A 97 15.30 -3.68 -7.30
N LEU A 98 14.64 -2.75 -6.60
CA LEU A 98 14.60 -1.33 -6.99
C LEU A 98 16.01 -0.73 -7.15
N LEU A 99 16.93 -1.05 -6.23
CA LEU A 99 18.26 -0.45 -6.19
C LEU A 99 19.12 -0.90 -7.38
N GLU A 100 19.05 -2.19 -7.73
CA GLU A 100 19.70 -2.79 -8.88
C GLU A 100 19.18 -2.15 -10.17
N ARG A 101 17.86 -1.99 -10.26
CA ARG A 101 17.23 -1.37 -11.43
C ARG A 101 17.64 0.10 -11.56
N ALA A 102 17.70 0.85 -10.46
CA ALA A 102 18.16 2.23 -10.43
C ALA A 102 19.62 2.33 -10.87
N GLY A 103 20.49 1.43 -10.38
CA GLY A 103 21.89 1.35 -10.81
C GLY A 103 22.05 1.11 -12.31
N GLN A 104 21.26 0.19 -12.87
CA GLN A 104 21.27 -0.08 -14.31
C GLN A 104 20.82 1.12 -15.15
N LEU A 105 19.76 1.82 -14.71
CA LEU A 105 19.28 3.03 -15.38
C LEU A 105 20.30 4.17 -15.31
N GLY A 106 21.00 4.29 -14.18
CA GLY A 106 22.01 5.32 -13.95
C GLY A 106 23.34 5.09 -14.68
N ALA A 107 23.70 3.84 -15.00
CA ALA A 107 25.03 3.47 -15.51
C ALA A 107 25.46 4.31 -16.72
N ASN A 108 24.59 4.46 -17.72
CA ASN A 108 24.88 5.20 -18.96
C ASN A 108 24.22 6.59 -19.00
N ALA A 109 23.59 7.03 -17.90
CA ALA A 109 22.92 8.30 -17.81
C ALA A 109 23.90 9.45 -17.51
N ASN A 110 23.53 10.67 -17.90
CA ASN A 110 24.26 11.88 -17.48
C ASN A 110 23.98 12.19 -15.99
N GLU A 111 24.75 13.11 -15.42
CA GLU A 111 24.68 13.47 -13.99
C GLU A 111 23.26 13.88 -13.56
N ALA A 112 22.63 14.81 -14.27
CA ALA A 112 21.27 15.26 -13.96
C ALA A 112 20.24 14.11 -13.95
N ALA A 113 20.36 13.15 -14.87
CA ALA A 113 19.50 11.98 -14.91
C ALA A 113 19.79 11.01 -13.75
N ARG A 114 21.05 10.85 -13.34
CA ARG A 114 21.42 10.03 -12.17
C ARG A 114 20.88 10.63 -10.89
N GLU A 115 21.01 11.95 -10.70
CA GLU A 115 20.44 12.66 -9.55
C GLU A 115 18.92 12.51 -9.49
N LYS A 116 18.25 12.65 -10.65
CA LYS A 116 16.80 12.44 -10.74
C LYS A 116 16.42 11.00 -10.35
N ILE A 117 17.13 9.99 -10.85
CA ILE A 117 16.87 8.59 -10.51
C ILE A 117 17.04 8.37 -9.00
N ALA A 118 18.12 8.89 -8.41
CA ALA A 118 18.36 8.78 -6.97
C ALA A 118 17.24 9.45 -6.16
N GLY A 119 16.79 10.64 -6.58
CA GLY A 119 15.66 11.35 -5.94
C GLY A 119 14.34 10.59 -6.04
N GLU A 120 14.05 9.93 -7.16
CA GLU A 120 12.84 9.11 -7.29
C GLU A 120 12.90 7.82 -6.47
N VAL A 121 14.07 7.19 -6.34
CA VAL A 121 14.27 6.05 -5.43
C VAL A 121 14.00 6.49 -3.98
N GLU A 122 14.58 7.60 -3.54
CA GLU A 122 14.34 8.14 -2.21
C GLU A 122 12.86 8.50 -2.00
N ARG A 123 12.21 9.12 -2.99
CA ARG A 123 10.79 9.46 -2.90
C ARG A 123 9.90 8.22 -2.76
N LEU A 124 10.20 7.15 -3.50
CA LEU A 124 9.37 5.94 -3.54
C LEU A 124 9.62 4.98 -2.38
N ALA A 125 10.88 4.80 -1.99
CA ALA A 125 11.28 3.78 -1.02
C ALA A 125 11.88 4.33 0.27
N GLY A 126 12.21 5.63 0.33
CA GLY A 126 12.74 6.28 1.52
C GLY A 126 11.71 6.33 2.65
N PRO A 127 12.12 6.05 3.90
CA PRO A 127 11.20 5.98 5.05
C PRO A 127 10.57 7.34 5.39
N GLN A 128 11.23 8.44 5.05
CA GLN A 128 10.74 9.81 5.27
C GLN A 128 9.82 10.30 4.14
N ALA A 129 9.61 9.50 3.11
CA ALA A 129 8.78 9.81 1.96
C ALA A 129 7.66 8.75 1.81
N MET A 130 7.49 8.17 0.62
CA MET A 130 6.42 7.19 0.41
C MET A 130 6.73 5.81 0.99
N GLY A 131 8.01 5.51 1.31
CA GLY A 131 8.47 4.19 1.72
C GLY A 131 7.69 3.65 2.92
N ASP A 132 7.63 4.42 4.00
CA ASP A 132 6.88 4.05 5.21
C ASP A 132 5.41 4.48 5.15
N LEU A 133 5.07 5.51 4.36
CA LEU A 133 3.70 6.02 4.27
C LEU A 133 2.79 5.02 3.57
N PHE A 134 3.23 4.47 2.44
CA PHE A 134 2.49 3.48 1.67
C PHE A 134 2.72 2.08 2.20
N LYS A 135 1.67 1.27 2.13
CA LYS A 135 1.68 -0.14 2.51
C LYS A 135 1.35 -1.01 1.32
N VAL A 136 1.75 -2.26 1.42
CA VAL A 136 1.52 -3.28 0.42
C VAL A 136 0.79 -4.45 1.07
N LEU A 137 -0.30 -4.89 0.45
CA LEU A 137 -0.94 -6.17 0.73
C LEU A 137 -0.84 -7.05 -0.51
N ALA A 138 -0.12 -8.17 -0.38
CA ALA A 138 -0.14 -9.25 -1.34
C ALA A 138 -1.07 -10.37 -0.87
N VAL A 139 -1.90 -10.84 -1.80
CA VAL A 139 -2.87 -11.92 -1.60
C VAL A 139 -2.47 -13.08 -2.49
N LEU A 140 -2.14 -14.22 -1.89
CA LEU A 140 -1.63 -15.40 -2.58
C LEU A 140 -2.48 -16.64 -2.21
N PRO A 141 -2.53 -17.66 -3.08
CA PRO A 141 -2.99 -19.00 -2.70
C PRO A 141 -2.24 -19.52 -1.47
N ALA A 142 -2.91 -20.25 -0.60
CA ALA A 142 -2.28 -20.75 0.62
C ALA A 142 -1.09 -21.68 0.34
N GLY A 143 0.00 -21.49 1.08
CA GLY A 143 1.16 -22.38 1.08
C GLY A 143 2.08 -22.27 -0.14
N ILE A 144 1.97 -21.18 -0.91
CA ILE A 144 2.92 -20.90 -2.00
C ILE A 144 3.98 -19.89 -1.53
N THR A 145 5.22 -20.10 -1.93
CA THR A 145 6.30 -19.11 -1.74
C THR A 145 6.47 -18.31 -3.03
N VAL A 146 6.33 -16.99 -2.95
CA VAL A 146 6.52 -16.09 -4.10
C VAL A 146 7.39 -14.92 -3.64
N PRO A 147 8.66 -14.82 -4.11
CA PRO A 147 9.49 -13.66 -3.79
C PRO A 147 8.77 -12.34 -4.15
N PRO A 148 8.81 -11.32 -3.28
CA PRO A 148 9.60 -11.24 -2.05
C PRO A 148 8.90 -11.81 -0.80
N PHE A 149 7.67 -12.32 -0.95
CA PHE A 149 6.86 -12.84 0.14
C PHE A 149 7.27 -14.27 0.52
N ALA A 150 7.78 -14.42 1.75
CA ALA A 150 7.95 -15.74 2.37
C ALA A 150 6.58 -16.39 2.62
N THR A 151 6.54 -17.70 2.91
CA THR A 151 5.30 -18.39 3.31
C THR A 151 4.67 -17.71 4.53
N ALA A 152 3.35 -17.54 4.54
CA ALA A 152 2.65 -17.01 5.71
C ALA A 152 2.71 -18.03 6.86
N ASP A 153 2.92 -17.53 8.09
CA ASP A 153 2.89 -18.34 9.33
C ASP A 153 1.46 -18.76 9.71
#